data_AF-A0A818MWD8-F1
#
_entry.id   AF-A0A818MWD8-F1
#
_cell.length_a   1.000
_cell.length_b   1.000
_cell.length_c   1.000
_cell.angle_alpha   90.00
_cell.angle_beta   90.00
_cell.angle_gamma   90.00
#
_symmetry.space_group_name_H-M   'P 1'
#
loop_
_entity.id
_entity.type
_entity.pdbx_description
1 polymer ?
#
loop_
_entity_poly.entity_id
_entity_poly.type
_entity_poly.pdbx_seq_one_letter_code
_entity_poly.pdbx_strand_id
1 'polypeptide(L)'
;MISLISYGLCKSGILLGQTTKEYNELYIRLIERNFKLISKTHAYASCLFLLESHEDDLNKLLIPIIIQEINNDIQNNTLKYNLDIRLNGFILSNLFYLIENNYLNSYDILLSLIKDDILDINDNLTQKIISIGLERLLILGQYPKNDIWRLYKRSITIIRQSSWLNIDHLILILARIYTLLQRPNENTNSLNTEHINEEQEMIDSSSIISSSDNILIEFVGELYERTKQSSTLPYEALLLLRPLPLLLAHIGLSDRLMNKMVLEFAASTQQLYPQILAYTVFAVFRALINAHYSAKVNEWTLLSMTSIAQRKPIRMAIWGLTCLMLSACPSHTIADALFPLTLSRFSARFEELDNRLFLLAGREYYLQLTNIEQRRQFEQAFTNESNTEKLYADLLAHIQDTILSSS
;
A
#
# COMPACT_ATOMS: atom_id res chain seq x y z
N MET A 1 -30.49 1.91 -32.40
CA MET A 1 -30.01 1.69 -33.79
C MET A 1 -29.11 2.83 -34.25
N ILE A 2 -29.59 4.08 -34.36
CA ILE A 2 -28.75 5.24 -34.76
C ILE A 2 -27.47 5.37 -33.92
N SER A 3 -27.58 5.25 -32.59
CA SER A 3 -26.44 5.27 -31.64
C SER A 3 -25.42 4.14 -31.80
N LEU A 4 -25.82 2.99 -32.34
CA LEU A 4 -24.93 1.86 -32.64
C LEU A 4 -24.25 2.05 -33.99
N ILE A 5 -24.96 2.64 -34.96
CA ILE A 5 -24.42 2.97 -36.28
C ILE A 5 -23.37 4.08 -36.16
N SER A 6 -23.61 5.12 -35.37
CA SER A 6 -22.61 6.18 -35.13
C SER A 6 -21.36 5.62 -34.44
N TYR A 7 -21.52 4.81 -33.40
CA TYR A 7 -20.40 4.12 -32.74
C TYR A 7 -19.58 3.25 -33.71
N GLY A 8 -20.26 2.43 -34.53
CA GLY A 8 -19.62 1.62 -35.55
C GLY A 8 -18.87 2.46 -36.59
N LEU A 9 -19.48 3.54 -37.07
CA LEU A 9 -18.87 4.47 -38.02
C LEU A 9 -17.62 5.14 -37.45
N CYS A 10 -17.69 5.73 -36.25
CA CYS A 10 -16.54 6.36 -35.61
C CYS A 10 -15.39 5.37 -35.45
N LYS A 11 -15.66 4.19 -34.86
CA LYS A 11 -14.65 3.13 -34.68
C LYS A 11 -14.04 2.66 -35.99
N SER A 12 -14.85 2.48 -37.04
CA SER A 12 -14.36 2.04 -38.36
C SER A 12 -13.53 3.12 -39.07
N GLY A 13 -13.89 4.40 -38.93
CA GLY A 13 -13.17 5.51 -39.56
C GLY A 13 -11.73 5.61 -39.10
N ILE A 14 -11.51 5.51 -37.79
CA ILE A 14 -10.19 5.55 -37.16
C ILE A 14 -9.35 4.34 -37.57
N LEU A 15 -9.92 3.13 -37.50
CA LEU A 15 -9.26 1.89 -37.92
C LEU A 15 -8.83 1.90 -39.40
N LEU A 16 -9.54 2.65 -40.24
CA LEU A 16 -9.24 2.81 -41.66
C LEU A 16 -8.35 4.03 -41.97
N GLY A 17 -7.96 4.83 -40.97
CA GLY A 17 -7.14 6.03 -41.15
C GLY A 17 -7.80 7.11 -42.02
N GLN A 18 -9.14 7.19 -42.05
CA GLN A 18 -9.88 8.09 -42.93
C GLN A 18 -10.07 9.47 -42.29
N THR A 19 -9.01 10.27 -42.32
CA THR A 19 -8.96 11.54 -41.57
C THR A 19 -8.89 12.77 -42.48
N THR A 20 -9.87 12.90 -43.36
CA THR A 20 -10.11 14.15 -44.07
C THR A 20 -10.97 15.08 -43.20
N LYS A 21 -10.83 16.40 -43.39
CA LYS A 21 -11.59 17.41 -42.63
C LYS A 21 -13.11 17.21 -42.71
N GLU A 22 -13.58 16.72 -43.86
CA GLU A 22 -14.99 16.39 -44.10
C GLU A 22 -15.49 15.24 -43.21
N TYR A 23 -14.69 14.16 -43.06
CA TYR A 23 -15.03 13.08 -42.14
C TYR A 23 -14.98 13.53 -40.68
N ASN A 24 -14.01 14.36 -40.31
CA ASN A 24 -13.88 14.89 -38.95
C ASN A 24 -15.11 15.72 -38.55
N GLU A 25 -15.63 16.59 -39.43
CA GLU A 25 -16.90 17.29 -39.22
C GLU A 25 -18.11 16.34 -39.12
N LEU A 26 -18.17 15.28 -39.95
CA LEU A 26 -19.24 14.30 -39.90
C LEU A 26 -19.26 13.53 -38.58
N TYR A 27 -18.10 13.12 -38.05
CA TYR A 27 -18.01 12.46 -36.75
C TYR A 27 -18.51 13.37 -35.61
N ILE A 28 -18.11 14.64 -35.60
CA ILE A 28 -18.53 15.61 -34.58
C ILE A 28 -20.06 15.81 -34.61
N ARG A 29 -20.65 16.05 -35.78
CA ARG A 29 -22.11 16.21 -35.93
C ARG A 29 -22.90 14.96 -35.50
N LEU A 30 -22.34 13.76 -35.72
CA LEU A 30 -22.92 12.51 -35.22
C LEU A 30 -22.85 12.43 -33.70
N ILE A 31 -21.73 12.81 -33.07
CA ILE A 31 -21.54 12.82 -31.61
C ILE A 31 -22.49 13.80 -30.93
N GLU A 32 -22.56 15.05 -31.38
CA GLU A 32 -23.49 16.07 -30.85
C GLU A 32 -24.95 15.59 -30.89
N ARG A 33 -25.34 14.91 -31.97
CA ARG A 33 -26.67 14.31 -32.09
C ARG A 33 -26.90 13.18 -31.10
N ASN A 34 -25.86 12.42 -30.75
CA ASN A 34 -25.95 11.34 -29.77
C ASN A 34 -25.93 11.84 -28.31
N PHE A 35 -25.25 12.96 -28.01
CA PHE A 35 -25.33 13.59 -26.68
C PHE A 35 -26.73 14.12 -26.36
N LYS A 36 -27.50 14.49 -27.40
CA LYS A 36 -28.93 14.86 -27.28
C LYS A 36 -29.88 13.66 -27.09
N LEU A 37 -29.38 12.42 -27.07
CA LEU A 37 -30.18 11.22 -26.80
C LEU A 37 -30.19 10.87 -25.32
N ILE A 38 -31.28 10.24 -24.87
CA ILE A 38 -31.49 9.78 -23.48
C ILE A 38 -30.38 8.82 -23.01
N SER A 39 -29.77 8.05 -23.93
CA SER A 39 -28.62 7.17 -23.64
C SER A 39 -27.33 7.69 -24.28
N LYS A 40 -26.65 8.60 -23.58
CA LYS A 40 -25.34 9.17 -23.97
C LYS A 40 -24.19 8.14 -24.05
N THR A 41 -24.41 6.89 -23.61
CA THR A 41 -23.38 5.83 -23.51
C THR A 41 -22.56 5.65 -24.78
N HIS A 42 -23.21 5.62 -25.95
CA HIS A 42 -22.55 5.41 -27.23
C HIS A 42 -21.85 6.68 -27.74
N ALA A 43 -22.27 7.87 -27.31
CA ALA A 43 -21.57 9.12 -27.61
C ALA A 43 -20.21 9.12 -26.90
N TYR A 44 -20.20 8.95 -25.58
CA TYR A 44 -18.98 8.85 -24.78
C TYR A 44 -18.06 7.69 -25.20
N ALA A 45 -18.62 6.54 -25.57
CA ALA A 45 -17.82 5.44 -26.12
C ALA A 45 -17.18 5.79 -27.48
N SER A 46 -17.87 6.54 -28.35
CA SER A 46 -17.33 7.01 -29.64
C SER A 46 -16.24 8.05 -29.46
N CYS A 47 -16.39 8.95 -28.47
CA CYS A 47 -15.40 9.96 -28.12
C CYS A 47 -14.06 9.33 -27.75
N LEU A 48 -14.03 8.27 -26.95
CA LEU A 48 -12.79 7.59 -26.56
C LEU A 48 -11.98 7.08 -27.77
N PHE A 49 -12.64 6.41 -28.72
CA PHE A 49 -11.96 5.97 -29.94
C PHE A 49 -11.41 7.15 -30.75
N LEU A 50 -12.19 8.22 -30.90
CA LEU A 50 -11.74 9.40 -31.67
C LEU A 50 -10.59 10.13 -30.98
N LEU A 51 -10.58 10.19 -29.66
CA LEU A 51 -9.47 10.73 -28.87
C LEU A 51 -8.20 9.86 -28.96
N GLU A 52 -8.34 8.54 -29.09
CA GLU A 52 -7.24 7.57 -29.33
C GLU A 52 -6.59 7.73 -30.72
N SER A 53 -7.26 8.38 -31.68
CA SER A 53 -6.67 8.66 -33.00
C SER A 53 -5.51 9.68 -32.99
N HIS A 54 -5.33 10.40 -31.88
CA HIS A 54 -4.30 11.43 -31.69
C HIS A 54 -4.28 12.55 -32.76
N GLU A 55 -5.39 12.78 -33.47
CA GLU A 55 -5.48 13.83 -34.48
C GLU A 55 -5.74 15.23 -33.90
N ASP A 56 -4.77 16.14 -34.03
CA ASP A 56 -4.87 17.51 -33.54
C ASP A 56 -6.09 18.28 -34.07
N ASP A 57 -6.40 18.17 -35.36
CA ASP A 57 -7.51 18.93 -35.98
C ASP A 57 -8.89 18.42 -35.53
N LEU A 58 -9.02 17.12 -35.22
CA LEU A 58 -10.25 16.55 -34.64
C LEU A 58 -10.34 16.88 -33.15
N ASN A 59 -9.25 16.70 -32.41
CA ASN A 59 -9.18 16.93 -30.97
C ASN A 59 -9.52 18.38 -30.60
N LYS A 60 -9.03 19.39 -31.34
CA LYS A 60 -9.37 20.81 -31.14
C LYS A 60 -10.89 21.09 -31.14
N LEU A 61 -11.65 20.37 -31.96
CA LEU A 61 -13.10 20.56 -32.09
C LEU A 61 -13.88 19.68 -31.10
N LEU A 62 -13.39 18.46 -30.85
CA LEU A 62 -14.08 17.48 -30.00
C LEU A 62 -13.92 17.78 -28.50
N ILE A 63 -12.74 18.18 -28.05
CA ILE A 63 -12.42 18.38 -26.62
C ILE A 63 -13.36 19.39 -25.93
N PRO A 64 -13.65 20.59 -26.48
CA PRO A 64 -14.55 21.55 -25.84
C PRO A 64 -15.97 21.00 -25.62
N ILE A 65 -16.48 20.24 -26.59
CA ILE A 65 -17.82 19.62 -26.53
C ILE A 65 -17.86 18.58 -25.41
N ILE A 66 -16.84 17.73 -25.31
CA ILE A 66 -16.77 16.71 -24.24
C ILE A 66 -16.65 17.39 -22.87
N ILE A 67 -15.80 18.41 -22.71
CA ILE A 67 -15.64 19.13 -21.43
C ILE A 67 -16.97 19.75 -20.98
N GLN A 68 -17.71 20.37 -21.89
CA GLN A 68 -19.02 20.95 -21.58
C GLN A 68 -20.03 19.89 -21.12
N GLU A 69 -20.14 18.76 -21.84
CA GLU A 69 -21.06 17.69 -21.48
C GLU A 69 -20.66 16.97 -20.17
N ILE A 70 -19.37 16.73 -19.93
CA ILE A 70 -18.87 16.17 -18.66
C ILE A 70 -19.16 17.10 -17.49
N ASN A 71 -18.92 18.41 -17.64
CA ASN A 71 -19.23 19.38 -16.59
C ASN A 71 -20.73 19.43 -16.28
N ASN A 72 -21.58 19.44 -17.32
CA ASN A 72 -23.03 19.35 -17.17
C ASN A 72 -23.44 18.07 -16.42
N ASP A 73 -22.93 16.90 -16.82
CA ASP A 73 -23.37 15.64 -16.22
C ASP A 73 -22.85 15.48 -14.77
N ILE A 74 -21.61 15.89 -14.47
CA ILE A 74 -21.06 15.85 -13.11
C ILE A 74 -21.77 16.85 -12.18
N GLN A 75 -21.98 18.11 -12.62
CA GLN A 75 -22.63 19.13 -11.78
C GLN A 75 -24.12 18.84 -11.54
N ASN A 76 -24.83 18.26 -12.51
CA ASN A 76 -26.26 17.92 -12.39
C ASN A 76 -26.53 16.61 -11.61
N ASN A 77 -25.61 16.19 -10.73
CA ASN A 77 -25.74 15.04 -9.81
C ASN A 77 -25.94 13.65 -10.46
N THR A 78 -25.57 13.45 -11.74
CA THR A 78 -25.81 12.17 -12.45
C THR A 78 -25.12 10.96 -11.81
N LEU A 79 -23.99 11.16 -11.12
CA LEU A 79 -23.29 10.10 -10.39
C LEU A 79 -24.08 9.56 -9.19
N LYS A 80 -24.95 10.37 -8.56
CA LYS A 80 -25.47 10.09 -7.21
C LYS A 80 -26.61 9.08 -7.12
N TYR A 81 -27.38 8.84 -8.20
CA TYR A 81 -28.52 7.89 -8.16
C TYR A 81 -28.83 7.24 -9.52
N ASN A 82 -28.83 5.90 -9.56
CA ASN A 82 -29.60 5.05 -10.47
C ASN A 82 -29.48 5.31 -12.00
N LEU A 83 -28.32 5.76 -12.48
CA LEU A 83 -28.01 5.69 -13.92
C LEU A 83 -27.30 4.36 -14.28
N ASP A 84 -27.39 4.02 -15.56
CA ASP A 84 -26.70 2.87 -16.16
C ASP A 84 -25.22 2.89 -15.77
N ILE A 85 -24.72 1.89 -15.00
CA ILE A 85 -23.32 1.83 -14.52
C ILE A 85 -22.31 2.01 -15.67
N ARG A 86 -22.71 1.57 -16.86
CA ARG A 86 -21.97 1.75 -18.13
C ARG A 86 -21.80 3.22 -18.52
N LEU A 87 -22.81 4.06 -18.32
CA LEU A 87 -22.75 5.49 -18.59
C LEU A 87 -21.75 6.19 -17.66
N ASN A 88 -21.86 5.94 -16.35
CA ASN A 88 -20.93 6.49 -15.36
C ASN A 88 -19.49 6.05 -15.66
N GLY A 89 -19.29 4.77 -16.02
CA GLY A 89 -18.00 4.26 -16.47
C GLY A 89 -17.44 5.02 -17.68
N PHE A 90 -18.23 5.22 -18.74
CA PHE A 90 -17.76 5.95 -19.92
C PHE A 90 -17.54 7.45 -19.67
N ILE A 91 -18.34 8.12 -18.83
CA ILE A 91 -18.11 9.52 -18.42
C ILE A 91 -16.76 9.63 -17.70
N LEU A 92 -16.54 8.78 -16.70
CA LEU A 92 -15.30 8.75 -15.93
C LEU A 92 -14.08 8.40 -16.81
N SER A 93 -14.20 7.44 -17.74
CA SER A 93 -13.13 7.11 -18.67
C SER A 93 -12.73 8.29 -19.57
N ASN A 94 -13.70 9.04 -20.11
CA ASN A 94 -13.40 10.25 -20.89
C ASN A 94 -12.74 11.33 -20.02
N LEU A 95 -13.22 11.52 -18.79
CA LEU A 95 -12.60 12.46 -17.84
C LEU A 95 -11.14 12.10 -17.57
N PHE A 96 -10.85 10.86 -17.15
CA PHE A 96 -9.48 10.44 -16.84
C PHE A 96 -8.55 10.54 -18.05
N TYR A 97 -9.03 10.22 -19.26
CA TYR A 97 -8.23 10.38 -20.50
C TYR A 97 -7.90 11.84 -20.81
N LEU A 98 -8.85 12.77 -20.63
CA LEU A 98 -8.61 14.20 -20.86
C LEU A 98 -7.61 14.79 -19.85
N ILE A 99 -7.61 14.29 -18.62
CA ILE A 99 -6.65 14.70 -17.58
C ILE A 99 -5.26 14.12 -17.88
N GLU A 100 -5.19 12.83 -18.20
CA GLU A 100 -3.94 12.14 -18.53
C GLU A 100 -3.16 12.83 -19.67
N ASN A 101 -3.88 13.30 -20.70
CA ASN A 101 -3.30 13.98 -21.85
C ASN A 101 -3.23 15.51 -21.71
N ASN A 102 -3.41 16.05 -20.50
CA ASN A 102 -3.32 17.49 -20.19
C ASN A 102 -4.26 18.41 -21.00
N TYR A 103 -5.38 17.89 -21.49
CA TYR A 103 -6.41 18.67 -22.19
C TYR A 103 -7.37 19.42 -21.23
N LEU A 104 -7.31 19.12 -19.93
CA LEU A 104 -8.23 19.66 -18.93
C LEU A 104 -7.51 19.95 -17.59
N ASN A 105 -7.48 21.23 -17.19
CA ASN A 105 -7.06 21.64 -15.84
C ASN A 105 -8.12 21.21 -14.82
N SER A 106 -7.95 20.03 -14.24
CA SER A 106 -9.03 19.25 -13.63
C SER A 106 -9.18 19.40 -12.10
N TYR A 107 -8.57 20.42 -11.51
CA TYR A 107 -8.59 20.67 -10.06
C TYR A 107 -10.02 20.66 -9.50
N ASP A 108 -10.91 21.50 -10.01
CA ASP A 108 -12.28 21.64 -9.48
C ASP A 108 -13.13 20.36 -9.64
N ILE A 109 -12.93 19.63 -10.73
CA ILE A 109 -13.70 18.41 -11.05
C ILE A 109 -13.20 17.24 -10.19
N LEU A 110 -11.87 17.06 -10.05
CA LEU A 110 -11.30 16.07 -9.14
C LEU A 110 -11.66 16.38 -7.69
N LEU A 111 -11.59 17.65 -7.27
CA LEU A 111 -12.08 18.08 -5.95
C LEU A 111 -13.57 17.76 -5.77
N SER A 112 -14.40 17.91 -6.80
CA SER A 112 -15.82 17.52 -6.74
C SER A 112 -16.01 16.02 -6.53
N LEU A 113 -15.20 15.17 -7.17
CA LEU A 113 -15.23 13.71 -7.02
C LEU A 113 -14.71 13.23 -5.66
N ILE A 114 -13.81 14.00 -5.04
CA ILE A 114 -13.15 13.68 -3.76
C ILE A 114 -13.92 14.26 -2.55
N LYS A 115 -14.91 15.14 -2.77
CA LYS A 115 -15.79 15.65 -1.70
C LYS A 115 -16.60 14.53 -1.06
N ASP A 116 -16.74 14.64 0.26
CA ASP A 116 -17.08 13.51 1.15
C ASP A 116 -18.37 12.77 0.79
N ASP A 117 -19.41 13.50 0.38
CA ASP A 117 -20.74 12.91 0.11
C ASP A 117 -20.80 12.07 -1.18
N ILE A 118 -19.92 12.27 -2.17
CA ILE A 118 -20.10 11.66 -3.50
C ILE A 118 -19.56 10.23 -3.55
N LEU A 119 -18.42 9.95 -2.92
CA LEU A 119 -17.85 8.60 -2.94
C LEU A 119 -18.72 7.61 -2.15
N ASP A 120 -19.18 7.99 -0.97
CA ASP A 120 -19.88 7.09 -0.03
C ASP A 120 -21.32 6.76 -0.48
N ILE A 121 -21.90 7.56 -1.38
CA ILE A 121 -23.25 7.34 -1.95
C ILE A 121 -23.22 6.49 -3.24
N ASN A 122 -22.08 6.45 -3.95
CA ASN A 122 -21.97 5.78 -5.25
C ASN A 122 -21.84 4.25 -5.12
N ASP A 123 -22.40 3.50 -6.09
CA ASP A 123 -22.21 2.05 -6.22
C ASP A 123 -20.72 1.64 -6.16
N ASN A 124 -20.42 0.51 -5.49
CA ASN A 124 -19.07 -0.06 -5.37
C ASN A 124 -18.31 -0.16 -6.72
N LEU A 125 -19.01 -0.41 -7.83
CA LEU A 125 -18.40 -0.47 -9.17
C LEU A 125 -17.98 0.92 -9.68
N THR A 126 -18.76 1.96 -9.39
CA THR A 126 -18.43 3.35 -9.74
C THR A 126 -17.25 3.83 -8.89
N GLN A 127 -17.25 3.55 -7.58
CA GLN A 127 -16.11 3.80 -6.70
C GLN A 127 -14.82 3.15 -7.24
N LYS A 128 -14.89 1.88 -7.66
CA LYS A 128 -13.75 1.15 -8.22
C LYS A 128 -13.20 1.78 -9.50
N ILE A 129 -14.07 2.23 -10.41
CA ILE A 129 -13.65 2.94 -11.63
C ILE A 129 -12.94 4.26 -11.29
N ILE A 130 -13.44 5.00 -10.29
CA ILE A 130 -12.79 6.23 -9.79
C ILE A 130 -11.40 5.90 -9.25
N SER A 131 -11.26 4.88 -8.40
CA SER A 131 -9.97 4.48 -7.82
C SER A 131 -8.94 4.06 -8.87
N ILE A 132 -9.33 3.28 -9.89
CA ILE A 132 -8.42 2.89 -10.99
C ILE A 132 -7.96 4.11 -11.80
N GLY A 133 -8.85 5.07 -12.07
CA GLY A 133 -8.48 6.31 -12.76
C GLY A 133 -7.55 7.19 -11.93
N LEU A 134 -7.82 7.32 -10.63
CA LEU A 134 -6.95 8.05 -9.70
C LEU A 134 -5.57 7.39 -9.55
N GLU A 135 -5.50 6.06 -9.49
CA GLU A 135 -4.25 5.29 -9.50
C GLU A 135 -3.42 5.62 -10.74
N ARG A 136 -4.05 5.59 -11.93
CA ARG A 136 -3.39 5.92 -13.21
C ARG A 136 -2.86 7.35 -13.23
N LEU A 137 -3.64 8.33 -12.76
CA LEU A 137 -3.21 9.73 -12.68
C LEU A 137 -2.07 9.96 -11.66
N LEU A 138 -2.04 9.20 -10.57
CA LEU A 138 -0.93 9.24 -9.60
C LEU A 138 0.35 8.68 -10.24
N ILE A 139 0.27 7.50 -10.87
CA ILE A 139 1.41 6.82 -11.52
C ILE A 139 2.01 7.67 -12.63
N LEU A 140 1.18 8.27 -13.48
CA LEU A 140 1.61 9.16 -14.57
C LEU A 140 2.02 10.56 -14.07
N GLY A 141 1.86 10.85 -12.78
CA GLY A 141 2.32 12.09 -12.16
C GLY A 141 1.52 13.34 -12.51
N GLN A 142 0.44 13.22 -13.30
CA GLN A 142 -0.44 14.32 -13.72
C GLN A 142 -1.45 14.75 -12.65
N TYR A 143 -1.62 13.96 -11.58
CA TYR A 143 -2.50 14.33 -10.47
C TYR A 143 -2.00 15.61 -9.75
N PRO A 144 -2.88 16.58 -9.43
CA PRO A 144 -2.52 17.86 -8.83
C PRO A 144 -1.74 17.75 -7.50
N LYS A 145 -0.51 18.26 -7.47
CA LYS A 145 0.45 18.10 -6.34
C LYS A 145 -0.15 18.47 -4.98
N ASN A 146 -0.87 19.59 -4.90
CA ASN A 146 -1.42 20.13 -3.64
C ASN A 146 -2.47 19.21 -3.00
N ASP A 147 -3.21 18.43 -3.80
CA ASP A 147 -4.31 17.58 -3.33
C ASP A 147 -3.89 16.12 -3.09
N ILE A 148 -2.67 15.71 -3.47
CA ILE A 148 -2.22 14.31 -3.28
C ILE A 148 -2.26 13.93 -1.79
N TRP A 149 -1.89 14.86 -0.91
CA TRP A 149 -1.92 14.65 0.54
C TRP A 149 -3.34 14.44 1.08
N ARG A 150 -4.33 15.14 0.51
CA ARG A 150 -5.75 14.95 0.85
C ARG A 150 -6.23 13.57 0.41
N LEU A 151 -5.88 13.13 -0.80
CA LEU A 151 -6.24 11.81 -1.33
C LEU A 151 -5.62 10.66 -0.51
N TYR A 152 -4.35 10.80 -0.11
CA TYR A 152 -3.66 9.85 0.76
C TYR A 152 -4.34 9.77 2.15
N LYS A 153 -4.58 10.91 2.81
CA LYS A 153 -5.28 10.96 4.10
C LYS A 153 -6.68 10.36 4.03
N ARG A 154 -7.46 10.69 2.98
CA ARG A 154 -8.79 10.11 2.74
C ARG A 154 -8.73 8.59 2.62
N SER A 155 -7.75 8.08 1.88
CA SER A 155 -7.59 6.63 1.68
C SER A 155 -7.24 5.92 2.99
N ILE A 156 -6.42 6.53 3.85
CA ILE A 156 -6.12 6.06 5.20
C ILE A 156 -7.38 6.04 6.08
N THR A 157 -8.15 7.13 6.12
CA THR A 157 -9.39 7.18 6.91
C THR A 157 -10.42 6.16 6.44
N ILE A 158 -10.53 5.93 5.13
CA ILE A 158 -11.43 4.91 4.56
C ILE A 158 -10.98 3.49 4.94
N ILE A 159 -9.69 3.15 4.86
CA ILE A 159 -9.20 1.83 5.33
C ILE A 159 -9.49 1.63 6.83
N ARG A 160 -9.32 2.68 7.64
CA ARG A 160 -9.61 2.66 9.08
C ARG A 160 -11.09 2.48 9.41
N GLN A 161 -11.99 3.15 8.69
CA GLN A 161 -13.42 3.23 9.02
C GLN A 161 -14.28 2.19 8.30
N SER A 162 -13.82 1.66 7.16
CA SER A 162 -14.57 0.70 6.35
C SER A 162 -14.84 -0.61 7.10
N SER A 163 -16.09 -1.08 7.03
CA SER A 163 -16.52 -2.38 7.57
C SER A 163 -16.01 -3.58 6.77
N TRP A 164 -15.54 -3.36 5.53
CA TRP A 164 -15.02 -4.37 4.61
C TRP A 164 -13.62 -3.98 4.13
N LEU A 165 -12.80 -4.92 3.66
CA LEU A 165 -11.51 -4.60 3.05
C LEU A 165 -11.62 -3.80 1.74
N ASN A 166 -11.39 -2.49 1.81
CA ASN A 166 -11.29 -1.60 0.65
C ASN A 166 -9.91 -1.69 -0.02
N ILE A 167 -9.67 -2.77 -0.79
CA ILE A 167 -8.43 -3.02 -1.53
C ILE A 167 -8.05 -1.84 -2.45
N ASP A 168 -9.03 -1.24 -3.11
CA ASP A 168 -8.78 -0.17 -4.09
C ASP A 168 -8.12 1.07 -3.42
N HIS A 169 -8.43 1.37 -2.15
CA HIS A 169 -7.74 2.44 -1.39
C HIS A 169 -6.35 2.04 -0.89
N LEU A 170 -6.11 0.75 -0.62
CA LEU A 170 -4.76 0.24 -0.32
C LEU A 170 -3.86 0.41 -1.55
N ILE A 171 -4.38 0.13 -2.75
CA ILE A 171 -3.68 0.34 -4.02
C ILE A 171 -3.35 1.82 -4.22
N LEU A 172 -4.29 2.75 -3.98
CA LEU A 172 -4.03 4.19 -4.07
C LEU A 172 -2.91 4.66 -3.13
N ILE A 173 -2.86 4.15 -1.89
CA ILE A 173 -1.78 4.47 -0.94
C ILE A 173 -0.45 3.92 -1.43
N LEU A 174 -0.41 2.66 -1.89
CA LEU A 174 0.81 2.06 -2.43
C LEU A 174 1.30 2.81 -3.68
N ALA A 175 0.42 3.18 -4.61
CA ALA A 175 0.74 4.00 -5.77
C ALA A 175 1.31 5.38 -5.37
N ARG A 176 0.78 6.01 -4.30
CA ARG A 176 1.38 7.22 -3.74
C ARG A 176 2.79 6.96 -3.16
N ILE A 177 2.98 5.89 -2.41
CA ILE A 177 4.28 5.54 -1.84
C ILE A 177 5.30 5.32 -2.97
N TYR A 178 4.98 4.50 -3.99
CA TYR A 178 5.88 4.27 -5.13
C TYR A 178 6.18 5.54 -5.95
N THR A 179 5.21 6.43 -6.16
CA THR A 179 5.43 7.69 -6.91
C THR A 179 6.19 8.76 -6.12
N LEU A 180 6.21 8.70 -4.78
CA LEU A 180 7.14 9.47 -3.94
C LEU A 180 8.57 8.97 -4.13
N LEU A 181 8.77 7.64 -4.15
CA LEU A 181 10.08 7.00 -4.19
C LEU A 181 10.78 7.12 -5.55
N GLN A 182 10.03 7.23 -6.65
CA GLN A 182 10.59 7.40 -7.99
C GLN A 182 11.01 8.84 -8.33
N ARG A 183 10.71 9.82 -7.47
CA ARG A 183 10.94 11.25 -7.72
C ARG A 183 12.19 11.94 -7.11
N PRO A 184 13.25 11.26 -6.58
CA PRO A 184 14.34 11.97 -5.90
C PRO A 184 15.23 12.84 -6.83
N ASN A 185 15.15 12.71 -8.15
CA ASN A 185 16.14 13.28 -9.08
C ASN A 185 15.66 14.37 -10.06
N GLU A 186 14.36 14.68 -10.15
CA GLU A 186 13.85 15.59 -11.21
C GLU A 186 14.08 17.10 -10.92
N ASN A 187 14.40 17.48 -9.68
CA ASN A 187 14.54 18.89 -9.27
C ASN A 187 15.83 19.59 -9.77
N THR A 188 16.59 19.01 -10.70
CA THR A 188 17.83 19.64 -11.22
C THR A 188 17.67 20.35 -12.56
N ASN A 189 16.62 20.09 -13.37
CA ASN A 189 16.55 20.55 -14.76
C ASN A 189 15.16 21.06 -15.21
N SER A 190 14.54 21.98 -14.47
CA SER A 190 13.49 22.83 -15.04
C SER A 190 13.51 24.24 -14.44
N LEU A 191 14.39 25.08 -14.97
CA LEU A 191 14.20 26.54 -14.93
C LEU A 191 12.90 26.86 -15.67
N ASN A 192 11.89 27.36 -14.94
CA ASN A 192 11.16 28.58 -15.31
C ASN A 192 10.27 29.02 -14.14
N THR A 193 10.51 30.26 -13.72
CA THR A 193 9.72 31.02 -12.75
C THR A 193 8.26 31.17 -13.19
N GLU A 194 7.31 31.00 -12.25
CA GLU A 194 6.50 32.14 -11.77
C GLU A 194 5.66 31.77 -10.52
N HIS A 195 5.64 32.71 -9.56
CA HIS A 195 4.73 32.79 -8.41
C HIS A 195 4.59 31.57 -7.46
N ILE A 196 5.63 31.35 -6.65
CA ILE A 196 5.48 30.74 -5.31
C ILE A 196 5.18 31.89 -4.33
N ASN A 197 4.02 31.82 -3.68
CA ASN A 197 3.76 32.49 -2.40
C ASN A 197 3.19 31.45 -1.44
N GLU A 198 3.57 31.60 -0.17
CA GLU A 198 3.19 30.80 1.00
C GLU A 198 3.91 29.45 1.19
N GLU A 199 4.52 29.37 2.37
CA GLU A 199 5.21 28.24 3.02
C GLU A 199 6.54 27.75 2.40
N GLN A 200 7.61 28.36 2.92
CA GLN A 200 8.99 27.94 2.73
C GLN A 200 9.26 26.59 3.43
N GLU A 201 9.41 25.52 2.65
CA GLU A 201 10.31 24.43 3.03
C GLU A 201 11.57 24.51 2.16
N MET A 202 12.72 24.65 2.82
CA MET A 202 14.02 24.40 2.19
C MET A 202 14.11 22.88 1.96
N ILE A 203 13.82 22.44 0.74
CA ILE A 203 13.82 21.02 0.37
C ILE A 203 15.27 20.56 0.14
N ASP A 204 15.99 20.36 1.25
CA ASP A 204 17.18 19.52 1.28
C ASP A 204 16.78 18.06 1.02
N SER A 205 17.65 17.29 0.37
CA SER A 205 17.39 15.86 0.07
C SER A 205 17.14 15.00 1.32
N SER A 206 17.57 15.46 2.50
CA SER A 206 17.26 14.87 3.80
C SER A 206 15.80 15.07 4.23
N SER A 207 15.15 16.16 3.86
CA SER A 207 13.75 16.41 4.21
C SER A 207 12.80 15.50 3.45
N ILE A 208 13.08 15.25 2.15
CA ILE A 208 12.33 14.30 1.33
C ILE A 208 12.36 12.89 1.95
N ILE A 209 13.55 12.40 2.31
CA ILE A 209 13.71 11.09 2.96
C ILE A 209 12.92 11.06 4.28
N SER A 210 13.05 12.09 5.12
CA SER A 210 12.31 12.18 6.38
C SER A 210 10.78 12.21 6.20
N SER A 211 10.29 12.81 5.11
CA SER A 211 8.86 12.85 4.78
C SER A 211 8.35 11.48 4.33
N SER A 212 9.13 10.76 3.52
CA SER A 212 8.78 9.39 3.08
C SER A 212 8.81 8.40 4.24
N ASP A 213 9.77 8.52 5.16
CA ASP A 213 9.83 7.72 6.39
C ASP A 213 8.60 7.98 7.28
N ASN A 214 8.23 9.23 7.49
CA ASN A 214 7.06 9.58 8.31
C ASN A 214 5.76 9.03 7.70
N ILE A 215 5.60 9.10 6.37
CA ILE A 215 4.48 8.51 5.62
C ILE A 215 4.43 6.99 5.81
N LEU A 216 5.56 6.30 5.72
CA LEU A 216 5.63 4.84 5.93
C LEU A 216 5.33 4.45 7.37
N ILE A 217 5.82 5.22 8.35
CA ILE A 217 5.54 5.03 9.78
C ILE A 217 4.05 5.23 10.10
N GLU A 218 3.41 6.21 9.47
CA GLU A 218 1.96 6.45 9.57
C GLU A 218 1.18 5.28 8.94
N PHE A 219 1.45 4.97 7.67
CA PHE A 219 0.79 3.89 6.92
C PHE A 219 0.88 2.54 7.63
N VAL A 220 2.09 2.12 8.02
CA VAL A 220 2.30 0.87 8.76
C VAL A 220 1.53 0.89 10.08
N GLY A 221 1.52 2.04 10.78
CA GLY A 221 0.71 2.22 11.99
C GLY A 221 -0.78 1.97 11.77
N GLU A 222 -1.37 2.58 10.73
CA GLU A 222 -2.80 2.41 10.45
C GLU A 222 -3.13 0.98 10.00
N LEU A 223 -2.23 0.30 9.27
CA LEU A 223 -2.41 -1.13 8.98
C LEU A 223 -2.47 -1.96 10.27
N TYR A 224 -1.55 -1.75 11.21
CA TYR A 224 -1.58 -2.43 12.51
C TYR A 224 -2.86 -2.09 13.30
N GLU A 225 -3.24 -0.81 13.38
CA GLU A 225 -4.51 -0.39 14.02
C GLU A 225 -5.74 -1.05 13.38
N ARG A 226 -5.80 -1.13 12.04
CA ARG A 226 -6.87 -1.87 11.34
C ARG A 226 -6.85 -3.36 11.71
N THR A 227 -5.70 -4.00 11.85
CA THR A 227 -5.65 -5.42 12.30
C THR A 227 -6.10 -5.65 13.75
N LYS A 228 -6.11 -4.62 14.60
CA LYS A 228 -6.62 -4.67 15.98
C LYS A 228 -8.15 -4.60 16.08
N GLN A 229 -8.84 -4.14 15.02
CA GLN A 229 -10.30 -4.01 15.02
C GLN A 229 -11.01 -5.37 14.99
N SER A 230 -12.09 -5.50 15.79
CA SER A 230 -12.89 -6.74 15.89
C SER A 230 -13.69 -7.09 14.63
N SER A 231 -13.89 -6.12 13.73
CA SER A 231 -14.50 -6.31 12.41
C SER A 231 -13.57 -6.99 11.41
N THR A 232 -12.25 -6.91 11.60
CA THR A 232 -11.26 -7.40 10.65
C THR A 232 -11.27 -8.91 10.58
N LEU A 233 -11.44 -9.47 9.39
CA LEU A 233 -11.36 -10.92 9.15
C LEU A 233 -9.89 -11.36 8.92
N PRO A 234 -9.49 -12.61 9.24
CA PRO A 234 -8.09 -13.02 9.18
C PRO A 234 -7.49 -12.92 7.76
N TYR A 235 -8.29 -13.16 6.72
CA TYR A 235 -7.82 -12.98 5.34
C TYR A 235 -7.62 -11.49 4.99
N GLU A 236 -8.36 -10.57 5.62
CA GLU A 236 -8.19 -9.13 5.40
C GLU A 236 -6.91 -8.63 6.06
N ALA A 237 -6.65 -9.03 7.31
CA ALA A 237 -5.40 -8.74 8.01
C ALA A 237 -4.18 -9.26 7.22
N LEU A 238 -4.27 -10.47 6.64
CA LEU A 238 -3.24 -11.00 5.75
C LEU A 238 -3.03 -10.11 4.51
N LEU A 239 -4.12 -9.73 3.82
CA LEU A 239 -4.05 -8.91 2.60
C LEU A 239 -3.51 -7.50 2.86
N LEU A 240 -3.86 -6.88 4.00
CA LEU A 240 -3.37 -5.57 4.42
C LEU A 240 -1.85 -5.56 4.67
N LEU A 241 -1.32 -6.61 5.32
CA LEU A 241 0.09 -6.68 5.71
C LEU A 241 1.01 -7.30 4.65
N ARG A 242 0.45 -8.09 3.71
CA ARG A 242 1.19 -8.76 2.63
C ARG A 242 2.11 -7.84 1.78
N PRO A 243 1.81 -6.56 1.51
CA PRO A 243 2.72 -5.69 0.77
C PRO A 243 4.01 -5.33 1.52
N LEU A 244 3.99 -5.34 2.87
CA LEU A 244 5.07 -4.76 3.69
C LEU A 244 6.46 -5.39 3.47
N PRO A 245 6.64 -6.71 3.39
CA PRO A 245 7.95 -7.32 3.16
C PRO A 245 8.62 -6.85 1.86
N LEU A 246 7.83 -6.75 0.78
CA LEU A 246 8.32 -6.31 -0.53
C LEU A 246 8.57 -4.79 -0.54
N LEU A 247 7.63 -4.02 0.01
CA LEU A 247 7.71 -2.57 0.10
C LEU A 247 8.98 -2.12 0.84
N LEU A 248 9.27 -2.70 2.00
CA LEU A 248 10.41 -2.32 2.83
C LEU A 248 11.76 -2.78 2.26
N ALA A 249 11.77 -3.91 1.52
CA ALA A 249 12.96 -4.34 0.79
C ALA A 249 13.34 -3.38 -0.35
N HIS A 250 12.36 -2.72 -0.99
CA HIS A 250 12.61 -1.78 -2.08
C HIS A 250 12.98 -0.36 -1.62
N ILE A 251 12.51 0.08 -0.45
CA ILE A 251 12.67 1.46 0.02
C ILE A 251 14.00 1.68 0.76
N GLY A 252 14.51 0.65 1.43
CA GLY A 252 15.46 0.82 2.52
C GLY A 252 14.73 1.17 3.82
N LEU A 253 15.43 1.08 4.96
CA LEU A 253 14.79 1.06 6.27
C LEU A 253 15.34 2.12 7.21
N SER A 254 14.42 2.90 7.78
CA SER A 254 14.68 3.67 8.99
C SER A 254 14.52 2.80 10.23
N ASP A 255 15.43 3.00 11.19
CA ASP A 255 15.40 2.29 12.47
C ASP A 255 14.10 2.59 13.25
N ARG A 256 13.50 3.77 13.03
CA ARG A 256 12.19 4.17 13.58
C ARG A 256 11.06 3.27 13.08
N LEU A 257 11.03 2.94 11.79
CA LEU A 257 10.00 2.11 11.17
C LEU A 257 10.11 0.65 11.63
N MET A 258 11.34 0.13 11.69
CA MET A 258 11.60 -1.23 12.17
C MET A 258 11.32 -1.37 13.67
N ASN A 259 11.74 -0.41 14.49
CA ASN A 259 11.35 -0.37 15.89
C ASN A 259 9.83 -0.35 16.05
N LYS A 260 9.08 0.41 15.23
CA LYS A 260 7.61 0.40 15.28
C LYS A 260 7.02 -0.97 14.94
N MET A 261 7.43 -1.62 13.85
CA MET A 261 6.90 -2.94 13.49
C MET A 261 7.22 -4.01 14.54
N VAL A 262 8.45 -4.00 15.06
CA VAL A 262 8.87 -4.92 16.11
C VAL A 262 8.14 -4.62 17.42
N LEU A 263 7.88 -3.34 17.75
CA LEU A 263 7.06 -2.92 18.89
C LEU A 263 5.56 -3.25 18.76
N GLU A 264 5.04 -3.36 17.53
CA GLU A 264 3.66 -3.77 17.21
C GLU A 264 3.49 -5.30 17.08
N PHE A 265 4.58 -6.04 16.83
CA PHE A 265 4.64 -7.49 17.05
C PHE A 265 4.86 -7.82 18.53
N ALA A 266 5.64 -7.01 19.24
CA ALA A 266 5.38 -6.74 20.64
C ALA A 266 3.95 -6.18 20.83
N ALA A 267 3.34 -6.34 22.01
CA ALA A 267 1.89 -6.21 22.22
C ALA A 267 0.98 -7.13 21.36
N SER A 268 1.35 -7.58 20.15
CA SER A 268 0.54 -8.51 19.34
C SER A 268 0.20 -9.82 20.06
N THR A 269 1.01 -10.20 21.05
CA THR A 269 0.74 -11.26 22.02
C THR A 269 -0.61 -11.14 22.75
N GLN A 270 -1.34 -10.02 22.61
CA GLN A 270 -2.70 -9.79 23.12
C GLN A 270 -3.71 -9.38 22.02
N GLN A 271 -3.31 -9.34 20.75
CA GLN A 271 -4.16 -8.94 19.62
C GLN A 271 -4.93 -10.13 19.01
N LEU A 272 -5.84 -9.85 18.07
CA LEU A 272 -6.70 -10.84 17.41
C LEU A 272 -5.93 -11.84 16.52
N TYR A 273 -4.87 -11.37 15.83
CA TYR A 273 -4.16 -12.15 14.79
C TYR A 273 -2.62 -12.22 14.91
N PRO A 274 -2.04 -12.54 16.08
CA PRO A 274 -0.59 -12.62 16.28
C PRO A 274 0.16 -13.52 15.29
N GLN A 275 -0.46 -14.61 14.81
CA GLN A 275 0.15 -15.48 13.79
C GLN A 275 0.46 -14.72 12.48
N ILE A 276 -0.44 -13.83 12.05
CA ILE A 276 -0.27 -13.03 10.82
C ILE A 276 0.82 -11.98 11.03
N LEU A 277 0.88 -11.40 12.22
CA LEU A 277 1.83 -10.36 12.61
C LEU A 277 3.25 -10.96 12.73
N ALA A 278 3.38 -12.13 13.36
CA ALA A 278 4.60 -12.94 13.36
C ALA A 278 5.07 -13.27 11.94
N TYR A 279 4.17 -13.76 11.08
CA TYR A 279 4.49 -14.06 9.68
C TYR A 279 4.96 -12.82 8.91
N THR A 280 4.37 -11.65 9.18
CA THR A 280 4.76 -10.38 8.56
C THR A 280 6.18 -9.99 8.97
N VAL A 281 6.51 -10.04 10.27
CA VAL A 281 7.87 -9.78 10.78
C VAL A 281 8.88 -10.77 10.19
N PHE A 282 8.55 -12.06 10.14
CA PHE A 282 9.38 -13.08 9.50
C PHE A 282 9.65 -12.76 8.03
N ALA A 283 8.60 -12.48 7.25
CA ALA A 283 8.75 -12.19 5.82
C ALA A 283 9.56 -10.91 5.57
N VAL A 284 9.40 -9.87 6.40
CA VAL A 284 10.29 -8.69 6.39
C VAL A 284 11.72 -9.11 6.68
N PHE A 285 11.99 -9.76 7.82
CA PHE A 285 13.35 -10.11 8.24
C PHE A 285 14.05 -11.02 7.22
N ARG A 286 13.34 -11.97 6.59
CA ARG A 286 13.87 -12.75 5.45
C ARG A 286 14.32 -11.85 4.30
N ALA A 287 13.48 -10.91 3.88
CA ALA A 287 13.83 -9.98 2.81
C ALA A 287 15.06 -9.12 3.17
N LEU A 288 15.21 -8.73 4.44
CA LEU A 288 16.35 -7.94 4.93
C LEU A 288 17.64 -8.73 5.04
N ILE A 289 17.57 -9.97 5.52
CA ILE A 289 18.72 -10.89 5.57
C ILE A 289 19.21 -11.17 4.14
N ASN A 290 18.29 -11.42 3.20
CA ASN A 290 18.60 -11.59 1.77
C ASN A 290 19.24 -10.33 1.15
N ALA A 291 18.84 -9.14 1.61
CA ALA A 291 19.43 -7.85 1.22
C ALA A 291 20.68 -7.46 2.06
N HIS A 292 21.29 -8.41 2.77
CA HIS A 292 22.51 -8.25 3.57
C HIS A 292 22.43 -7.32 4.80
N TYR A 293 21.22 -7.02 5.31
CA TYR A 293 21.02 -6.20 6.53
C TYR A 293 20.99 -7.00 7.84
N SER A 294 21.58 -8.20 7.88
CA SER A 294 21.53 -9.11 9.04
C SER A 294 22.00 -8.49 10.36
N ALA A 295 23.04 -7.63 10.33
CA ALA A 295 23.54 -6.95 11.52
C ALA A 295 22.49 -6.04 12.18
N LYS A 296 21.72 -5.28 11.38
CA LYS A 296 20.61 -4.44 11.87
C LYS A 296 19.43 -5.27 12.38
N VAL A 297 19.12 -6.38 11.69
CA VAL A 297 18.08 -7.32 12.14
C VAL A 297 18.38 -7.87 13.53
N ASN A 298 19.64 -8.21 13.81
CA ASN A 298 20.06 -8.65 15.15
C ASN A 298 19.92 -7.54 16.20
N GLU A 299 20.24 -6.28 15.87
CA GLU A 299 20.08 -5.14 16.78
C GLU A 299 18.63 -4.92 17.19
N TRP A 300 17.70 -4.80 16.23
CA TRP A 300 16.26 -4.64 16.53
C TRP A 300 15.68 -5.85 17.26
N THR A 301 16.20 -7.05 16.98
CA THR A 301 15.84 -8.27 17.70
C THR A 301 16.25 -8.18 19.16
N LEU A 302 17.52 -7.91 19.46
CA LEU A 302 18.02 -7.83 20.83
C LEU A 302 17.34 -6.73 21.66
N LEU A 303 17.11 -5.56 21.06
CA LEU A 303 16.39 -4.44 21.70
C LEU A 303 14.95 -4.82 22.10
N SER A 304 14.29 -5.69 21.33
CA SER A 304 12.90 -6.07 21.57
C SER A 304 12.73 -7.33 22.43
N MET A 305 13.72 -8.22 22.48
CA MET A 305 13.66 -9.46 23.26
C MET A 305 13.33 -9.24 24.73
N THR A 306 13.96 -8.24 25.37
CA THR A 306 13.66 -7.83 26.76
C THR A 306 12.16 -7.52 26.95
N SER A 307 11.58 -6.74 26.05
CA SER A 307 10.17 -6.30 26.08
C SER A 307 9.17 -7.43 25.86
N ILE A 308 9.59 -8.54 25.23
CA ILE A 308 8.75 -9.72 24.99
C ILE A 308 8.91 -10.72 26.14
N ALA A 309 10.14 -10.94 26.63
CA ALA A 309 10.43 -11.87 27.73
C ALA A 309 9.64 -11.57 29.02
N GLN A 310 9.45 -10.28 29.31
CA GLN A 310 8.70 -9.76 30.47
C GLN A 310 7.18 -9.97 30.39
N ARG A 311 6.62 -10.48 29.28
CA ARG A 311 5.16 -10.54 29.09
C ARG A 311 4.49 -11.72 29.74
N LYS A 312 3.23 -11.49 30.11
CA LYS A 312 2.30 -12.51 30.59
C LYS A 312 1.12 -12.67 29.61
N PRO A 313 0.62 -13.90 29.40
CA PRO A 313 1.10 -15.17 29.99
C PRO A 313 2.44 -15.63 29.39
N ILE A 314 3.29 -16.27 30.20
CA ILE A 314 4.66 -16.68 29.83
C ILE A 314 4.73 -17.50 28.54
N ARG A 315 3.79 -18.42 28.34
CA ARG A 315 3.59 -19.17 27.08
C ARG A 315 3.65 -18.26 25.85
N MET A 316 3.03 -17.09 25.91
CA MET A 316 2.95 -16.16 24.79
C MET A 316 4.24 -15.38 24.58
N ALA A 317 4.97 -15.09 25.66
CA ALA A 317 6.34 -14.57 25.59
C ALA A 317 7.27 -15.60 24.92
N ILE A 318 7.25 -16.85 25.37
CA ILE A 318 8.04 -17.96 24.79
C ILE A 318 7.72 -18.16 23.31
N TRP A 319 6.44 -18.21 22.93
CA TRP A 319 6.02 -18.31 21.53
C TRP A 319 6.50 -17.11 20.70
N GLY A 320 6.30 -15.88 21.21
CA GLY A 320 6.72 -14.65 20.53
C GLY A 320 8.23 -14.54 20.35
N LEU A 321 9.00 -14.91 21.38
CA LEU A 321 10.46 -14.99 21.33
C LEU A 321 10.93 -16.06 20.33
N THR A 322 10.31 -17.23 20.31
CA THR A 322 10.63 -18.31 19.35
C THR A 322 10.40 -17.82 17.92
N CYS A 323 9.26 -17.19 17.65
CA CYS A 323 8.95 -16.56 16.36
C CYS A 323 9.98 -15.48 15.97
N LEU A 324 10.39 -14.62 16.91
CA LEU A 324 11.36 -13.55 16.67
C LEU A 324 12.77 -14.10 16.35
N MET A 325 13.26 -15.03 17.17
CA MET A 325 14.59 -15.65 16.97
C MET A 325 14.65 -16.45 15.65
N LEU A 326 13.59 -17.18 15.31
CA LEU A 326 13.48 -17.85 14.00
C LEU A 326 13.35 -16.84 12.84
N SER A 327 12.77 -15.66 13.06
CA SER A 327 12.73 -14.59 12.05
C SER A 327 14.11 -13.98 11.78
N ALA A 328 14.91 -13.78 12.82
CA ALA A 328 16.24 -13.16 12.72
C ALA A 328 17.35 -14.14 12.29
N CYS A 329 17.13 -15.45 12.43
CA CYS A 329 18.09 -16.51 12.12
C CYS A 329 18.50 -16.57 10.62
N PRO A 330 19.72 -16.20 10.19
CA PRO A 330 20.15 -16.33 8.78
C PRO A 330 20.06 -17.75 8.16
N SER A 331 19.98 -18.82 8.97
CA SER A 331 19.88 -20.19 8.45
C SER A 331 18.49 -20.49 7.87
N HIS A 332 18.36 -20.43 6.54
CA HIS A 332 17.14 -20.80 5.81
C HIS A 332 16.59 -22.18 6.16
N THR A 333 17.46 -23.20 6.22
CA THR A 333 17.03 -24.59 6.48
C THR A 333 16.34 -24.77 7.83
N ILE A 334 16.79 -24.05 8.85
CA ILE A 334 16.23 -24.10 10.20
C ILE A 334 15.01 -23.18 10.31
N ALA A 335 15.15 -21.93 9.85
CA ALA A 335 14.10 -20.93 9.94
C ALA A 335 12.86 -21.31 9.11
N ASP A 336 13.03 -21.64 7.84
CA ASP A 336 11.93 -21.91 6.91
C ASP A 336 11.20 -23.23 7.25
N ALA A 337 11.88 -24.18 7.91
CA ALA A 337 11.29 -25.44 8.38
C ALA A 337 10.57 -25.31 9.74
N LEU A 338 11.17 -24.62 10.72
CA LEU A 338 10.62 -24.53 12.08
C LEU A 338 9.58 -23.41 12.24
N PHE A 339 9.67 -22.33 11.47
CA PHE A 339 8.78 -21.19 11.64
C PHE A 339 7.30 -21.51 11.34
N PRO A 340 6.93 -22.24 10.26
CA PRO A 340 5.54 -22.66 10.04
C PRO A 340 4.99 -23.57 11.15
N LEU A 341 5.84 -24.44 11.72
CA LEU A 341 5.48 -25.29 12.86
C LEU A 341 5.16 -24.42 14.09
N THR A 342 6.05 -23.49 14.44
CA THR A 342 5.84 -22.56 15.58
C THR A 342 4.59 -21.70 15.38
N LEU A 343 4.33 -21.19 14.17
CA LEU A 343 3.08 -20.46 13.87
C LEU A 343 1.84 -21.30 14.13
N SER A 344 1.80 -22.55 13.64
CA SER A 344 0.62 -23.43 13.77
C SER A 344 0.22 -23.69 15.23
N ARG A 345 1.19 -23.69 16.15
CA ARG A 345 1.02 -24.06 17.55
C ARG A 345 0.50 -22.94 18.46
N PHE A 346 0.31 -21.72 17.95
CA PHE A 346 -0.23 -20.59 18.72
C PHE A 346 -1.47 -20.92 19.57
N SER A 347 -2.40 -21.72 19.03
CA SER A 347 -3.65 -22.11 19.71
C SER A 347 -3.57 -23.45 20.48
N ALA A 348 -2.58 -24.31 20.18
CA ALA A 348 -2.40 -25.62 20.81
C ALA A 348 -2.13 -25.51 22.33
N ARG A 349 -2.19 -26.60 23.11
CA ARG A 349 -1.74 -26.53 24.50
C ARG A 349 -0.22 -26.33 24.52
N PHE A 350 0.30 -25.63 25.54
CA PHE A 350 1.74 -25.48 25.71
C PHE A 350 2.31 -26.84 26.15
N GLU A 351 3.17 -27.42 25.32
CA GLU A 351 3.68 -28.77 25.46
C GLU A 351 5.21 -28.75 25.52
N GLU A 352 5.82 -29.88 25.91
CA GLU A 352 7.27 -30.02 25.97
C GLU A 352 7.97 -29.74 24.62
N LEU A 353 7.26 -29.95 23.50
CA LEU A 353 7.75 -29.61 22.17
C LEU A 353 7.95 -28.10 21.98
N ASP A 354 7.12 -27.25 22.59
CA ASP A 354 7.30 -25.79 22.53
C ASP A 354 8.56 -25.36 23.31
N ASN A 355 8.83 -26.00 24.44
CA ASN A 355 10.09 -25.80 25.19
C ASN A 355 11.30 -26.17 24.34
N ARG A 356 11.26 -27.33 23.68
CA ARG A 356 12.36 -27.80 22.81
C ARG A 356 12.56 -26.89 21.60
N LEU A 357 11.48 -26.39 20.98
CA LEU A 357 11.56 -25.41 19.89
C LEU A 357 12.16 -24.07 20.35
N PHE A 358 11.77 -23.58 21.53
CA PHE A 358 12.33 -22.36 22.12
C PHE A 358 13.84 -22.49 22.41
N LEU A 359 14.25 -23.60 23.05
CA LEU A 359 15.66 -23.88 23.35
C LEU A 359 16.50 -24.00 22.07
N LEU A 360 15.99 -24.72 21.05
CA LEU A 360 16.66 -24.86 19.77
C LEU A 360 16.78 -23.52 19.03
N ALA A 361 15.69 -22.74 18.93
CA ALA A 361 15.69 -21.44 18.26
C ALA A 361 16.63 -20.44 18.96
N GLY A 362 16.65 -20.41 20.29
CA GLY A 362 17.53 -19.56 21.08
C GLY A 362 19.01 -19.94 20.93
N ARG A 363 19.34 -21.23 20.95
CA ARG A 363 20.69 -21.73 20.69
C ARG A 363 21.17 -21.36 19.29
N GLU A 364 20.40 -21.67 18.26
CA GLU A 364 20.80 -21.43 16.85
C GLU A 364 20.97 -19.94 16.57
N TYR A 365 20.10 -19.08 17.12
CA TYR A 365 20.26 -17.63 17.03
C TYR A 365 21.51 -17.14 17.81
N TYR A 366 21.76 -17.62 19.03
CA TYR A 366 22.94 -17.22 19.80
C TYR A 366 24.26 -17.59 19.10
N LEU A 367 24.34 -18.78 18.49
CA LEU A 367 25.52 -19.22 17.73
C LEU A 367 25.81 -18.31 16.51
N GLN A 368 24.79 -17.66 15.96
CA GLN A 368 24.90 -16.73 14.83
C GLN A 368 25.31 -15.31 15.25
N LEU A 369 25.24 -14.96 16.54
CA LEU A 369 25.76 -13.69 17.06
C LEU A 369 27.29 -13.73 17.08
N THR A 370 27.93 -12.92 16.23
CA THR A 370 29.40 -12.81 16.15
C THR A 370 29.97 -11.80 17.14
N ASN A 371 29.22 -10.75 17.51
CA ASN A 371 29.67 -9.74 18.47
C ASN A 371 29.43 -10.22 19.92
N ILE A 372 30.46 -10.10 20.76
CA ILE A 372 30.43 -10.40 22.21
C ILE A 372 29.40 -9.52 22.93
N GLU A 373 29.24 -8.26 22.53
CA GLU A 373 28.25 -7.35 23.10
C GLU A 373 26.81 -7.82 22.83
N GLN A 374 26.56 -8.32 21.61
CA GLN A 374 25.25 -8.88 21.24
C GLN A 374 24.94 -10.15 22.03
N ARG A 375 25.92 -11.03 22.24
CA ARG A 375 25.78 -12.21 23.13
C ARG A 375 25.47 -11.80 24.57
N ARG A 376 26.15 -10.79 25.09
CA ARG A 376 25.89 -10.26 26.44
C ARG A 376 24.50 -9.63 26.56
N GLN A 377 24.04 -8.91 25.54
CA GLN A 377 22.67 -8.36 25.50
C GLN A 377 21.62 -9.48 25.47
N PHE A 378 21.86 -10.55 24.70
CA PHE A 378 21.00 -11.74 24.67
C PHE A 378 20.90 -12.37 26.06
N GLU A 379 22.04 -12.61 26.73
CA GLU A 379 22.08 -13.18 28.08
C GLU A 379 21.33 -12.27 29.07
N GLN A 380 21.59 -10.97 29.04
CA GLN A 380 20.92 -9.97 29.89
C GLN A 380 19.39 -9.91 29.70
N ALA A 381 18.88 -10.20 28.50
CA ALA A 381 17.44 -10.25 28.25
C ALA A 381 16.75 -11.39 29.02
N PHE A 382 17.47 -12.46 29.35
CA PHE A 382 16.95 -13.61 30.08
C PHE A 382 17.36 -13.67 31.55
N THR A 383 18.53 -13.15 31.95
CA THR A 383 18.99 -13.21 33.36
C THR A 383 18.07 -12.50 34.35
N ASN A 384 17.31 -11.51 33.90
CA ASN A 384 16.37 -10.79 34.76
C ASN A 384 15.10 -11.62 35.05
N GLU A 385 14.67 -12.45 34.09
CA GLU A 385 13.49 -13.32 34.18
C GLU A 385 13.85 -14.79 34.48
N SER A 386 15.12 -15.17 34.52
CA SER A 386 15.53 -16.54 34.87
C SER A 386 15.23 -16.91 36.33
N ASN A 387 14.99 -15.89 37.18
CA ASN A 387 14.54 -16.06 38.57
C ASN A 387 13.02 -16.33 38.67
N THR A 388 12.24 -15.94 37.66
CA THR A 388 10.78 -16.11 37.63
C THR A 388 10.37 -17.35 36.85
N GLU A 389 11.10 -17.70 35.78
CA GLU A 389 10.72 -18.76 34.85
C GLU A 389 11.89 -19.72 34.52
N LYS A 390 11.71 -20.99 34.87
CA LYS A 390 12.75 -22.02 34.74
C LYS A 390 13.25 -22.19 33.30
N LEU A 391 12.38 -22.04 32.30
CA LEU A 391 12.73 -22.23 30.89
C LEU A 391 13.76 -21.21 30.37
N TYR A 392 13.83 -20.01 30.97
CA TYR A 392 14.88 -19.04 30.66
C TYR A 392 16.23 -19.41 31.30
N ALA A 393 16.22 -20.02 32.49
CA ALA A 393 17.42 -20.59 33.10
C ALA A 393 17.92 -21.83 32.31
N ASP A 394 17.01 -22.71 31.90
CA ASP A 394 17.32 -23.89 31.08
C ASP A 394 17.94 -23.47 29.73
N LEU A 395 17.48 -22.36 29.11
CA LEU A 395 18.09 -21.79 27.89
C LEU A 395 19.54 -21.33 28.12
N LEU A 396 19.80 -20.58 29.18
CA LEU A 396 21.14 -20.07 29.49
C LEU A 396 22.13 -21.22 29.77
N ALA A 397 21.69 -22.26 30.50
CA ALA A 397 22.48 -23.47 30.73
C ALA A 397 22.76 -24.22 29.41
N HIS A 398 21.74 -24.42 28.57
CA HIS A 398 21.89 -25.12 27.29
C HIS A 398 22.84 -24.38 26.33
N ILE A 399 22.91 -23.05 26.40
CA ILE A 399 23.89 -22.26 25.64
C ILE A 399 25.31 -22.49 26.19
N GLN A 400 25.51 -22.42 27.51
CA GLN A 400 26.81 -22.65 28.16
C GLN A 400 27.38 -24.03 27.83
N ASP A 401 26.57 -25.10 27.91
CA ASP A 401 26.97 -26.46 27.54
C ASP A 401 27.43 -26.55 26.07
N THR A 402 26.83 -25.76 25.17
CA THR A 402 27.18 -25.76 23.74
C THR A 402 28.42 -24.93 23.40
N ILE A 403 28.77 -23.95 24.25
CA ILE A 403 30.07 -23.26 24.19
C ILE A 403 31.17 -24.23 24.64
N LEU A 404 30.96 -24.92 25.77
CA LEU A 404 31.92 -25.88 26.35
C LEU A 404 32.16 -27.14 25.49
N SER A 405 31.27 -27.44 24.54
CA SER A 405 31.42 -28.56 23.58
C SER A 405 31.85 -28.12 22.17
N SER A 406 32.09 -26.83 21.96
CA SER A 406 32.68 -26.28 20.73
C SER A 406 34.07 -25.66 20.91
N SER A 407 34.55 -25.59 22.17
CA SER A 407 35.95 -25.35 22.57
C SER A 407 36.73 -26.66 22.71
#